data_AF-A0A352IN43-F1
#
_entry.id   AF-A0A352IN43-F1
#
_cell.length_a   1.000
_cell.length_b   1.000
_cell.length_c   1.000
_cell.angle_alpha   90.00
_cell.angle_beta   90.00
_cell.angle_gamma   90.00
#
_symmetry.space_group_name_H-M   'P 1'
#
loop_
_entity.id
_entity.type
_entity.pdbx_description
1 polymer ?
#
loop_
_entity_poly.entity_id
_entity_poly.type
_entity_poly.pdbx_seq_one_letter_code
_entity_poly.pdbx_strand_id
1 'polypeptide(L)' 'MLDFLPAPLKGTLAALLILCNTLVLIPFLLAVALLKLVLPITAVRKGCTVILNTIAWVWIGFNNLLMDLLHR' A
#
# COMPACT_ATOMS: atom_id res chain seq x y z
N MET A 1 5.51 -16.11 -13.83
CA MET A 1 6.55 -15.49 -14.71
C MET A 1 7.92 -15.48 -14.05
N LEU A 2 8.01 -15.34 -12.72
CA LEU A 2 9.28 -15.49 -11.98
C LEU A 2 9.50 -16.91 -11.48
N ASP A 3 8.95 -17.91 -12.17
CA ASP A 3 8.84 -19.27 -11.66
C ASP A 3 10.19 -19.97 -11.54
N PHE A 4 11.20 -19.45 -12.24
CA PHE A 4 12.59 -19.91 -12.21
C PHE A 4 13.35 -19.56 -10.91
N LEU A 5 12.84 -18.66 -10.06
CA LEU A 5 13.52 -18.30 -8.81
C LEU A 5 13.37 -19.40 -7.74
N PRO A 6 14.41 -19.67 -6.93
CA PRO A 6 14.29 -20.53 -5.75
C PRO A 6 13.24 -19.99 -4.77
N ALA A 7 12.47 -20.89 -4.16
CA ALA A 7 11.42 -20.56 -3.19
C ALA A 7 11.83 -19.52 -2.10
N PRO A 8 12.98 -19.66 -1.41
CA PRO A 8 13.38 -18.66 -0.41
C PRO A 8 13.64 -17.28 -1.02
N LEU A 9 14.13 -17.22 -2.26
CA LEU A 9 14.42 -15.96 -2.94
C LEU A 9 13.13 -15.23 -3.35
N LYS A 10 12.09 -15.97 -3.75
CA LYS A 10 10.76 -15.40 -4.02
C LYS A 10 10.15 -14.79 -2.75
N GLY A 11 10.26 -15.50 -1.62
CA GLY A 11 9.75 -15.04 -0.33
C GLY A 11 10.44 -13.77 0.16
N THR A 12 11.77 -13.69 0.04
CA THR A 12 12.52 -12.49 0.45
C THR A 12 12.21 -11.30 -0.46
N LEU A 13 12.12 -11.50 -1.78
CA LEU A 13 11.70 -10.46 -2.72
C LEU A 13 10.29 -9.95 -2.41
N ALA A 14 9.33 -10.84 -2.15
CA ALA A 14 7.98 -10.47 -1.77
C ALA A 14 7.98 -9.62 -0.50
N ALA A 15 8.69 -10.07 0.55
CA ALA A 15 8.77 -9.36 1.82
C ALA A 15 9.39 -7.96 1.66
N LEU A 16 10.48 -7.83 0.89
CA LEU A 16 11.13 -6.56 0.63
C LEU A 16 10.24 -5.60 -0.15
N LEU A 17 9.56 -6.08 -1.20
CA LEU A 17 8.66 -5.25 -2.00
C LEU A 17 7.45 -4.78 -1.18
N ILE A 18 6.86 -5.66 -0.37
CA ILE A 18 5.77 -5.30 0.55
C ILE A 18 6.26 -4.28 1.57
N LEU A 19 7.46 -4.46 2.15
CA LEU A 19 8.03 -3.53 3.12
C LEU A 19 8.26 -2.15 2.48
N CYS A 20 8.90 -2.10 1.32
CA CYS A 20 9.11 -0.85 0.57
C CYS A 20 7.79 -0.14 0.28
N ASN A 21 6.79 -0.86 -0.25
CA ASN A 21 5.49 -0.28 -0.53
C ASN A 21 4.81 0.27 0.75
N THR A 22 4.91 -0.46 1.85
CA THR A 22 4.36 -0.04 3.15
C THR A 22 5.06 1.21 3.68
N LEU A 23 6.39 1.25 3.63
CA LEU A 23 7.19 2.40 4.07
C LEU A 23 6.94 3.64 3.21
N VAL A 24 6.63 3.47 1.92
CA VAL A 24 6.28 4.59 1.03
C VAL A 24 4.85 5.09 1.32
N LEU A 25 3.86 4.20 1.47
CA LEU A 25 2.45 4.61 1.60
C LEU A 25 2.10 5.13 3.00
N ILE A 26 2.71 4.60 4.08
CA ILE A 26 2.40 5.00 5.46
C ILE A 26 2.59 6.51 5.69
N PRO A 27 3.70 7.17 5.30
CA PRO A 27 3.87 8.61 5.47
C PRO A 27 2.74 9.43 4.84
N PHE A 28 2.31 9.09 3.62
CA PHE A 28 1.20 9.77 2.95
C PHE A 28 -0.13 9.51 3.66
N LEU A 29 -0.38 8.26 4.06
CA LEU A 29 -1.58 7.88 4.80
C LEU A 29 -1.67 8.66 6.11
N LEU A 30 -0.57 8.72 6.87
CA LEU A 30 -0.49 9.47 8.13
C LEU A 30 -0.69 10.97 7.92
N ALA A 31 -0.05 11.57 6.92
CA ALA A 31 -0.24 12.99 6.61
C ALA A 31 -1.70 13.34 6.34
N VAL A 32 -2.40 12.53 5.53
CA VAL A 32 -3.82 12.73 5.21
C VAL A 32 -4.72 12.45 6.41
N ALA A 33 -4.39 11.43 7.22
CA ALA A 33 -5.14 11.10 8.44
C ALA A 33 -5.03 12.22 9.49
N LEU A 34 -3.84 12.79 9.68
CA LEU A 34 -3.61 13.94 10.56
C LEU A 34 -4.37 15.17 10.06
N LEU A 35 -4.34 15.45 8.76
CA LEU A 35 -5.14 16.53 8.15
C LEU A 35 -6.64 16.35 8.44
N LYS A 36 -7.15 15.13 8.27
CA LYS A 36 -8.55 14.77 8.56
C LYS A 36 -8.90 14.92 10.04
N LEU A 37 -7.94 14.71 10.94
CA LEU A 37 -8.11 14.80 12.39
C LEU A 37 -8.15 16.26 12.85
N VAL A 38 -7.26 17.10 12.34
CA VAL A 38 -7.10 18.50 12.78
C VAL A 38 -8.17 19.42 12.19
N LEU A 39 -8.65 19.15 10.97
CA LEU A 39 -9.60 20.03 10.28
C LEU A 39 -11.06 19.53 10.41
N PRO A 40 -11.93 20.21 11.18
CA PRO A 40 -13.33 19.82 11.38
C PRO A 40 -14.24 20.27 10.23
N ILE A 41 -13.75 20.30 8.99
CA ILE A 41 -14.50 20.75 7.81
C ILE A 41 -15.04 19.54 7.07
N THR A 42 -16.37 19.43 6.93
CA THR A 42 -17.02 18.26 6.32
C THR A 42 -16.53 17.95 4.91
N ALA A 43 -16.32 18.98 4.08
CA ALA A 43 -15.79 18.81 2.72
C ALA A 43 -14.37 18.22 2.72
N VAL A 44 -13.49 18.73 3.58
CA VAL A 44 -12.11 18.23 3.75
C VAL A 44 -12.13 16.78 4.24
N ARG A 45 -12.94 16.46 5.24
CA ARG A 45 -13.04 15.09 5.76
C ARG A 45 -13.53 14.09 4.71
N LYS A 46 -14.45 14.49 3.83
CA LYS A 46 -14.88 13.67 2.67
C LYS A 46 -13.72 13.47 1.70
N GLY A 47 -13.02 14.54 1.30
CA GLY A 47 -11.84 14.46 0.43
C GLY A 47 -10.74 13.56 1.00
N CYS A 48 -10.36 13.76 2.26
CA CYS A 48 -9.40 12.90 2.95
C CYS A 48 -9.84 11.43 2.97
N THR A 49 -11.14 11.16 3.12
CA THR A 49 -11.65 9.77 3.11
C THR A 49 -11.48 9.12 1.74
N VAL A 50 -11.76 9.87 0.67
CA VAL A 50 -11.52 9.38 -0.71
C VAL A 50 -10.03 9.08 -0.90
N ILE A 51 -9.15 10.01 -0.52
CA ILE A 51 -7.70 9.84 -0.67
C ILE A 51 -7.19 8.64 0.14
N LEU A 52 -7.60 8.50 1.41
CA LEU A 52 -7.22 7.36 2.25
C LEU A 52 -7.68 6.03 1.65
N ASN A 53 -8.89 5.98 1.11
CA ASN A 53 -9.40 4.78 0.43
C ASN A 53 -8.62 4.48 -0.86
N THR A 54 -8.22 5.50 -1.63
CA THR A 54 -7.37 5.32 -2.81
C THR A 54 -6.01 4.76 -2.43
N ILE A 55 -5.39 5.26 -1.35
CA ILE A 55 -4.12 4.74 -0.84
C ILE A 55 -4.27 3.25 -0.46
N ALA A 56 -5.34 2.91 0.27
CA ALA A 56 -5.63 1.52 0.64
C ALA A 56 -5.83 0.62 -0.61
N TRP A 57 -6.56 1.10 -1.61
CA TRP A 57 -6.78 0.38 -2.86
C TRP A 57 -5.48 0.13 -3.62
N VAL A 58 -4.61 1.15 -3.74
CA VAL A 58 -3.28 1.02 -4.37
C VAL A 58 -2.41 0.02 -3.61
N TRP A 59 -2.41 0.07 -2.28
CA TRP A 59 -1.66 -0.87 -1.45
C TRP A 59 -2.09 -2.32 -1.68
N ILE A 60 -3.41 -2.58 -1.63
CA ILE A 60 -3.96 -3.91 -1.85
C ILE A 60 -3.67 -4.39 -3.28
N GLY A 61 -3.86 -3.53 -4.28
CA GLY A 61 -3.58 -3.83 -5.68
C GLY A 61 -2.12 -4.23 -5.92
N PHE A 62 -1.18 -3.50 -5.32
CA PHE A 62 0.24 -3.82 -5.40
C PHE A 62 0.56 -5.17 -4.74
N ASN A 63 0.04 -5.43 -3.54
CA ASN A 63 0.24 -6.71 -2.85
C ASN A 63 -0.34 -7.89 -3.64
N ASN A 64 -1.53 -7.72 -4.23
CA ASN A 64 -2.13 -8.75 -5.08
C ASN A 64 -1.29 -9.03 -6.32
N LEU A 65 -0.77 -7.98 -6.97
CA LEU A 65 0.14 -8.13 -8.11
C LEU A 65 1.42 -8.91 -7.72
N LEU A 66 1.98 -8.64 -6.55
CA LEU A 66 3.12 -9.41 -6.03
C LEU A 66 2.77 -10.89 -5.83
N MET A 67 1.60 -11.19 -5.26
CA MET A 67 1.14 -12.56 -5.09
C MET A 67 0.98 -13.27 -6.45
N ASP A 68 0.38 -12.62 -7.44
CA ASP A 68 0.20 -13.18 -8.78
C ASP A 68 1.53 -13.42 -9.51
N LEU A 69 2.55 -12.59 -9.26
CA LEU A 69 3.87 -12.68 -9.89
C LEU A 69 4.81 -13.70 -9.23
N LEU A 70 4.74 -13.82 -7.89
CA LEU A 70 5.69 -14.58 -7.08
C LEU A 70 5.13 -15.89 -6.52
N HIS A 71 3.81 -16.02 -6.34
CA HIS A 71 3.17 -17.16 -5.68
C HIS A 71 2.17 -17.92 -6.58
N ARG A 72 2.45 -18.02 -7.89
CA ARG A 72 1.79 -19.03 -8.73
C ARG A 72 2.36 -20.43 -8.52
#